data_AF-A0A0J7ZLU5-F1
#
_entry.id   AF-A0A0J7ZLU5-F1
#
_cell.length_a   1.000
_cell.length_b   1.000
_cell.length_c   1.000
_cell.angle_alpha   90.00
_cell.angle_beta   90.00
_cell.angle_gamma   90.00
#
_symmetry.space_group_name_H-M   'P 1'
#
loop_
_entity.id
_entity.type
_entity.pdbx_description
1 polymer ?
#
loop_
_entity_poly.entity_id
_entity_poly.type
_entity_poly.pdbx_seq_one_letter_code
_entity_poly.pdbx_strand_id
1 'polypeptide(L)'
;MEPEEIAELRTMYVFTPPEGQSWGLTFESLEATLRERNPDAFVRVDTEGPVRGSSMHFGITLGDEQMEGLARLSSEGVAVLDCNAHLAAEFVLWLRDRVAPTGMTVMFNTEWGLEDDLPPTPVPDAPQPRIVAAFVTHIEETGGLD
;
A
#
# COMPACT_ATOMS: atom_id res chain seq x y z
N MET A 1 -5.40 -12.69 19.81
CA MET A 1 -4.64 -11.44 20.05
C MET A 1 -5.64 -10.29 20.11
N GLU A 2 -5.45 -9.27 20.93
CA GLU A 2 -6.40 -8.14 20.99
C GLU A 2 -6.28 -7.26 19.74
N PRO A 3 -7.36 -6.58 19.27
CA PRO A 3 -7.33 -5.76 18.06
C PRO A 3 -6.25 -4.67 18.05
N GLU A 4 -5.95 -4.11 19.23
CA GLU A 4 -4.90 -3.10 19.42
C GLU A 4 -3.49 -3.68 19.17
N GLU A 5 -3.25 -4.94 19.54
CA GLU A 5 -1.98 -5.61 19.29
C GLU A 5 -1.82 -5.97 17.81
N ILE A 6 -2.93 -6.37 17.15
CA ILE A 6 -2.95 -6.69 15.72
C ILE A 6 -2.70 -5.45 14.87
N ALA A 7 -3.24 -4.30 15.29
CA ALA A 7 -3.02 -3.03 14.61
C ALA A 7 -1.55 -2.60 14.57
N GLU A 8 -0.74 -3.09 15.52
CA GLU A 8 0.69 -2.84 15.62
C GLU A 8 1.57 -3.89 14.91
N LEU A 9 0.99 -4.99 14.42
CA LEU A 9 1.74 -5.97 13.63
C LEU A 9 2.27 -5.33 12.36
N ARG A 10 3.58 -5.49 12.14
CA ARG A 10 4.24 -4.98 10.94
C ARG A 10 4.24 -6.03 9.85
N THR A 11 3.77 -5.66 8.67
CA THR A 11 3.71 -6.50 7.48
C THR A 11 3.81 -5.65 6.22
N MET A 12 3.88 -6.28 5.05
CA MET A 12 3.69 -5.57 3.79
C MET A 12 2.21 -5.34 3.53
N TYR A 13 1.84 -4.10 3.20
CA TYR A 13 0.52 -3.76 2.65
C TYR A 13 0.66 -3.43 1.18
N VAL A 14 -0.15 -4.06 0.34
CA VAL A 14 -0.19 -3.83 -1.12
C VAL A 14 -1.51 -3.18 -1.48
N PHE A 15 -1.45 -2.12 -2.29
CA PHE A 15 -2.60 -1.37 -2.77
C PHE A 15 -2.65 -1.38 -4.30
N THR A 16 -3.81 -1.66 -4.86
CA THR A 16 -4.00 -1.80 -6.32
C THR A 16 -5.28 -1.12 -6.79
N PRO A 17 -5.40 -0.79 -8.09
CA PRO A 17 -6.69 -0.52 -8.69
C PRO A 17 -7.60 -1.76 -8.61
N PRO A 18 -8.92 -1.59 -8.84
CA PRO A 18 -9.83 -2.71 -9.04
C PRO A 18 -9.40 -3.54 -10.25
N GLU A 19 -9.72 -4.84 -10.23
CA GLU A 19 -9.38 -5.75 -11.33
C GLU A 19 -9.88 -5.22 -12.68
N GLY A 20 -9.00 -5.24 -13.69
CA GLY A 20 -9.28 -4.74 -15.03
C GLY A 20 -9.30 -3.21 -15.16
N GLN A 21 -9.04 -2.47 -14.08
CA GLN A 21 -8.88 -1.01 -14.08
C GLN A 21 -7.42 -0.62 -13.86
N SER A 22 -7.12 0.66 -14.07
CA SER A 22 -5.77 1.21 -13.97
C SER A 22 -5.81 2.60 -13.33
N TRP A 23 -4.82 2.92 -12.49
CA TRP A 23 -4.61 4.28 -12.00
C TRP A 23 -3.94 5.17 -13.05
N GLY A 24 -3.39 4.59 -14.11
CA GLY A 24 -2.49 5.27 -15.02
C GLY A 24 -1.17 5.64 -14.34
N LEU A 25 -0.75 4.84 -13.35
CA LEU A 25 0.48 5.04 -12.59
C LEU A 25 1.69 5.04 -13.54
N THR A 26 2.58 6.01 -13.37
CA THR A 26 3.93 5.96 -13.93
C THR A 26 4.93 6.19 -12.81
N PHE A 27 6.18 5.78 -13.01
CA PHE A 27 7.21 6.06 -12.00
C PHE A 27 7.48 7.55 -11.87
N GLU A 28 7.42 8.30 -12.97
CA GLU A 28 7.59 9.75 -12.98
C GLU A 28 6.46 10.45 -12.22
N SER A 29 5.20 10.02 -12.40
CA SER A 29 4.08 10.62 -11.69
C SER A 29 4.14 10.32 -10.20
N LEU A 30 4.48 9.07 -9.82
CA LEU A 30 4.64 8.69 -8.42
C LEU A 30 5.81 9.43 -7.75
N GLU A 31 6.97 9.52 -8.42
CA GLU A 31 8.14 10.26 -7.95
C GLU A 31 7.84 11.75 -7.73
N ALA A 32 7.12 12.38 -8.65
CA ALA A 32 6.71 13.78 -8.50
C ALA A 32 5.84 13.96 -7.25
N THR A 33 4.83 13.11 -7.07
CA THR A 33 3.94 13.16 -5.90
C THR A 33 4.67 12.90 -4.58
N LEU A 34 5.63 11.96 -4.56
CA LEU A 34 6.48 11.71 -3.39
C LEU A 34 7.33 12.93 -3.03
N ARG A 35 7.91 13.60 -4.04
CA ARG A 35 8.75 14.79 -3.84
C ARG A 35 7.97 16.04 -3.46
N GLU A 36 6.70 16.15 -3.86
CA GLU A 36 5.82 17.20 -3.35
C GLU A 36 5.62 17.10 -1.83
N ARG A 37 5.56 15.87 -1.30
CA ARG A 37 5.45 15.61 0.14
C ARG A 37 6.78 15.80 0.86
N ASN A 38 7.87 15.27 0.30
CA ASN A 38 9.21 15.39 0.84
C ASN A 38 10.23 15.54 -0.32
N PRO A 39 10.83 16.73 -0.53
CA PRO A 39 11.79 16.95 -1.61
C PRO A 39 12.98 16.00 -1.62
N ASP A 40 13.37 15.49 -0.44
CA ASP A 40 14.49 14.56 -0.25
C ASP A 40 14.05 13.08 -0.26
N ALA A 41 12.82 12.78 -0.71
CA ALA A 41 12.31 11.42 -0.81
C ALA A 41 13.25 10.55 -1.67
N PHE A 42 13.65 9.42 -1.09
CA PHE A 42 14.42 8.40 -1.80
C PHE A 42 13.57 7.78 -2.91
N VAL A 43 14.11 7.69 -4.13
CA VAL A 43 13.51 7.00 -5.27
C VAL A 43 14.59 6.28 -6.05
N ARG A 44 14.37 4.99 -6.34
CA ARG A 44 15.22 4.16 -7.20
C ARG A 44 14.36 3.32 -8.12
N VAL A 45 14.59 3.41 -9.42
CA VAL A 45 13.93 2.55 -10.42
C VAL A 45 14.88 1.43 -10.80
N ASP A 46 14.43 0.19 -10.63
CA ASP A 46 15.14 -1.02 -11.02
C ASP A 46 14.55 -1.55 -12.34
N THR A 47 15.34 -1.48 -13.41
CA THR A 47 14.94 -1.86 -14.78
C THR A 47 15.34 -3.29 -15.16
N GLU A 48 15.91 -4.08 -14.24
CA GLU A 48 16.59 -5.32 -14.58
C GLU A 48 15.83 -6.57 -14.10
N GLY A 49 15.17 -7.26 -15.03
CA GLY A 49 14.78 -8.65 -14.85
C GLY A 49 13.86 -9.19 -15.94
N PRO A 50 14.27 -10.17 -16.78
CA PRO A 50 13.45 -10.73 -17.86
C PRO A 50 12.16 -11.45 -17.42
N VAL A 51 11.93 -11.58 -16.10
CA VAL A 51 10.82 -12.34 -15.50
C VAL A 51 9.85 -11.47 -14.67
N ARG A 52 10.24 -10.25 -14.25
CA ARG A 52 9.50 -9.49 -13.21
C ARG A 52 9.02 -8.08 -13.60
N GLY A 53 9.44 -7.56 -14.76
CA GLY A 53 9.12 -6.19 -15.17
C GLY A 53 9.84 -5.14 -14.32
N SER A 54 9.75 -3.87 -14.72
CA SER A 54 10.38 -2.77 -13.97
C SER A 54 9.65 -2.53 -12.65
N SER A 55 10.41 -2.21 -11.59
CA SER A 55 9.89 -1.80 -10.29
C SER A 55 10.56 -0.53 -9.80
N MET A 56 9.86 0.24 -8.98
CA MET A 56 10.40 1.40 -8.29
C MET A 56 10.40 1.15 -6.78
N HIS A 57 11.55 1.33 -6.15
CA HIS A 57 11.68 1.44 -4.70
C HIS A 57 11.61 2.91 -4.32
N PHE A 58 10.92 3.23 -3.24
CA PHE A 58 10.82 4.60 -2.76
C PHE A 58 10.77 4.67 -1.23
N GLY A 59 11.09 5.86 -0.70
CA GLY A 59 10.86 6.21 0.69
C GLY A 59 9.66 7.15 0.83
N ILE A 60 8.88 6.97 1.90
CA ILE A 60 7.80 7.90 2.28
C ILE A 60 7.76 8.09 3.79
N THR A 61 7.55 9.32 4.25
CA THR A 61 7.36 9.62 5.68
C THR A 61 5.87 9.57 6.02
N LEU A 62 5.49 8.71 6.98
CA LEU A 62 4.14 8.54 7.50
C LEU A 62 4.19 8.69 9.02
N GLY A 63 3.35 9.57 9.60
CA GLY A 63 3.54 10.04 10.97
C GLY A 63 4.96 10.56 11.20
N ASP A 64 5.65 9.96 12.18
CA ASP A 64 7.06 10.24 12.51
C ASP A 64 8.04 9.17 11.98
N GLU A 65 7.57 8.22 11.17
CA GLU A 65 8.36 7.10 10.65
C GLU A 65 8.71 7.27 9.17
N GLN A 66 9.94 6.90 8.81
CA GLN A 66 10.34 6.76 7.42
C GLN A 66 10.12 5.31 6.98
N MET A 67 9.27 5.14 5.97
CA MET A 67 8.86 3.86 5.42
C MET A 67 9.47 3.64 4.05
N GLU A 68 9.67 2.37 3.71
CA GLU A 68 10.02 1.95 2.36
C GLU A 68 8.80 1.42 1.63
N GLY A 69 8.78 1.63 0.31
CA GLY A 69 7.72 1.14 -0.54
C GLY A 69 8.22 0.66 -1.90
N LEU A 70 7.34 -0.06 -2.57
CA LEU A 70 7.55 -0.64 -3.89
C LEU A 70 6.41 -0.21 -4.81
N ALA A 71 6.70 0.04 -6.08
CA ALA A 71 5.71 0.24 -7.11
C ALA A 71 6.00 -0.65 -8.31
N ARG A 72 4.96 -1.18 -8.94
CA ARG A 72 5.04 -1.95 -10.19
C ARG A 72 4.01 -1.45 -11.18
N LEU A 73 4.34 -1.53 -12.47
CA LEU A 73 3.45 -1.10 -13.56
C LEU A 73 2.75 -2.27 -14.26
N SER A 74 3.41 -3.45 -14.35
CA SER A 74 2.84 -4.64 -15.00
C SER A 74 1.72 -5.29 -14.18
N SER A 75 1.87 -5.24 -12.86
CA SER A 75 0.86 -5.56 -11.85
C SER A 75 0.63 -4.27 -11.09
N GLU A 76 -0.11 -3.35 -11.71
CA GLU A 76 -0.19 -1.96 -11.26
C GLU A 76 -0.57 -1.87 -9.78
N GLY A 77 0.24 -1.17 -9.02
CA GLY A 77 0.03 -1.02 -7.59
C GLY A 77 1.26 -0.53 -6.87
N VAL A 78 1.06 -0.19 -5.61
CA VAL A 78 2.10 0.24 -4.68
C VAL A 78 2.02 -0.56 -3.40
N ALA A 79 3.16 -0.83 -2.78
CA ALA A 79 3.23 -1.48 -1.49
C ALA A 79 4.04 -0.62 -0.51
N VAL A 80 3.71 -0.69 0.76
CA VAL A 80 4.55 -0.22 1.86
C VAL A 80 5.01 -1.42 2.67
N LEU A 81 6.30 -1.47 2.97
CA LEU A 81 6.97 -2.57 3.63
C LEU A 81 7.04 -2.34 5.13
N ASP A 82 7.09 -3.42 5.91
CA ASP A 82 7.27 -3.38 7.37
C ASP A 82 6.37 -2.32 8.04
N CYS A 83 5.07 -2.33 7.71
CA CYS A 83 4.12 -1.28 8.04
C CYS A 83 3.01 -1.82 8.95
N ASN A 84 2.54 -1.02 9.89
CA ASN A 84 1.41 -1.37 10.76
C ASN A 84 0.09 -0.82 10.20
N ALA A 85 -1.05 -1.21 10.77
CA ALA A 85 -2.37 -0.84 10.27
C ALA A 85 -2.62 0.68 10.31
N HIS A 86 -2.06 1.36 11.31
CA HIS A 86 -2.21 2.81 11.48
C HIS A 86 -1.51 3.59 10.37
N LEU A 87 -0.26 3.25 10.09
CA LEU A 87 0.55 3.88 9.03
C LEU A 87 0.02 3.50 7.64
N ALA A 88 -0.39 2.25 7.44
CA ALA A 88 -1.03 1.82 6.20
C ALA A 88 -2.32 2.61 5.92
N ALA A 89 -3.10 2.92 6.96
CA ALA A 89 -4.31 3.72 6.82
C ALA A 89 -4.02 5.19 6.48
N GLU A 90 -2.93 5.76 6.99
CA GLU A 90 -2.45 7.08 6.54
C GLU A 90 -2.01 7.03 5.08
N PHE A 91 -1.23 6.01 4.72
CA PHE A 91 -0.70 5.83 3.37
C PHE A 91 -1.82 5.75 2.33
N VAL A 92 -2.85 4.93 2.59
CA VAL A 92 -3.94 4.74 1.63
C VAL A 92 -4.80 6.00 1.45
N LEU A 93 -4.92 6.83 2.50
CA LEU A 93 -5.60 8.12 2.40
C LEU A 93 -4.80 9.09 1.53
N TRP A 94 -3.47 9.14 1.71
CA TRP A 94 -2.60 9.91 0.81
C TRP A 94 -2.66 9.39 -0.63
N LEU A 95 -2.68 8.07 -0.82
CA LEU A 95 -2.75 7.43 -2.14
C LEU A 95 -4.04 7.82 -2.87
N ARG A 96 -5.18 7.82 -2.17
CA ARG A 96 -6.48 8.24 -2.71
C ARG A 96 -6.53 9.70 -3.12
N ASP A 97 -5.87 10.57 -2.35
CA ASP A 97 -5.86 12.01 -2.59
C ASP A 97 -4.93 12.39 -3.76
N ARG A 98 -3.82 11.65 -3.93
CA ARG A 98 -2.70 12.09 -4.77
C ARG A 98 -2.32 11.21 -5.94
N VAL A 99 -2.74 9.94 -5.94
CA VAL A 99 -2.28 8.96 -6.92
C VAL A 99 -3.46 8.28 -7.61
N ALA A 100 -4.42 7.77 -6.85
CA ALA A 100 -5.58 7.11 -7.42
C ALA A 100 -6.49 8.12 -8.15
N PRO A 101 -7.07 7.77 -9.32
CA PRO A 101 -8.04 8.61 -9.98
C PRO A 101 -9.25 8.91 -9.08
N THR A 102 -9.77 10.14 -9.16
CA THR A 102 -10.93 10.56 -8.36
C THR A 102 -12.11 9.60 -8.52
N GLY A 103 -12.64 9.12 -7.38
CA GLY A 103 -13.79 8.22 -7.35
C GLY A 103 -13.47 6.75 -7.63
N MET A 104 -12.19 6.40 -7.87
CA MET A 104 -11.78 5.01 -8.01
C MET A 104 -11.54 4.37 -6.65
N THR A 105 -12.10 3.19 -6.44
CA THR A 105 -11.85 2.37 -5.24
C THR A 105 -10.39 1.92 -5.22
N VAL A 106 -9.73 2.07 -4.08
CA VAL A 106 -8.44 1.43 -3.83
C VAL A 106 -8.70 0.07 -3.21
N MET A 107 -8.10 -0.97 -3.79
CA MET A 107 -8.08 -2.31 -3.23
C MET A 107 -6.82 -2.51 -2.39
N PHE A 108 -6.83 -3.42 -1.44
CA PHE A 108 -5.66 -3.76 -0.65
C PHE A 108 -5.54 -5.26 -0.37
N ASN A 109 -4.32 -5.69 -0.05
CA ASN A 109 -4.03 -6.98 0.55
C ASN A 109 -2.80 -6.86 1.47
N THR A 110 -2.52 -7.87 2.27
CA THR A 110 -1.33 -7.98 3.13
C THR A 110 -0.40 -9.08 2.64
N GLU A 111 0.82 -9.16 3.18
CA GLU A 111 1.75 -10.26 2.88
C GLU A 111 1.09 -11.63 3.08
N TRP A 112 0.46 -11.84 4.23
CA TRP A 112 -0.24 -13.09 4.56
C TRP A 112 -1.38 -13.41 3.58
N GLY A 113 -2.21 -12.42 3.25
CA GLY A 113 -3.28 -12.65 2.28
C GLY A 113 -2.76 -12.93 0.86
N LEU A 114 -1.57 -12.44 0.51
CA LEU A 114 -0.92 -12.79 -0.76
C LEU A 114 -0.31 -14.20 -0.72
N GLU A 115 0.26 -14.63 0.40
CA GLU A 115 0.79 -15.98 0.60
C GLU A 115 -0.30 -17.05 0.48
N ASP A 116 -1.52 -16.71 0.92
CA ASP A 116 -2.72 -17.57 0.84
C ASP A 116 -3.49 -17.43 -0.49
N ASP A 117 -2.92 -16.75 -1.50
CA ASP A 117 -3.55 -16.49 -2.81
C ASP A 117 -4.95 -15.83 -2.70
N LEU A 118 -5.20 -15.03 -1.66
CA LEU A 118 -6.47 -14.37 -1.45
C LEU A 118 -6.60 -13.16 -2.39
N PRO A 119 -7.83 -12.89 -2.90
CA PRO A 119 -8.08 -11.70 -3.69
C PRO A 119 -7.97 -10.44 -2.82
N PRO A 120 -7.53 -9.30 -3.39
CA PRO A 120 -7.50 -8.05 -2.65
C PRO A 120 -8.92 -7.59 -2.29
N THR A 121 -9.06 -6.94 -1.13
CA THR A 121 -10.33 -6.46 -0.60
C THR A 121 -10.44 -4.93 -0.78
N PRO A 122 -11.64 -4.36 -0.91
CA PRO A 122 -11.79 -2.93 -1.07
C PRO A 122 -11.46 -2.20 0.23
N VAL A 123 -10.64 -1.16 0.15
CA VAL A 123 -10.42 -0.26 1.29
C VAL A 123 -11.73 0.51 1.53
N PRO A 124 -12.26 0.58 2.77
CA PRO A 124 -13.49 1.32 3.05
C PRO A 124 -13.36 2.82 2.69
N ASP A 125 -14.41 3.41 2.12
CA ASP A 125 -14.53 4.87 2.01
C ASP A 125 -15.01 5.44 3.36
N ALA A 126 -14.07 5.58 4.29
CA ALA A 126 -14.35 5.92 5.67
C ALA A 126 -13.18 6.67 6.32
N PRO A 127 -13.41 7.34 7.48
CA PRO A 127 -12.32 7.93 8.25
C PRO A 127 -11.29 6.89 8.70
N GLN A 128 -10.05 7.35 8.93
CA GLN A 128 -8.89 6.51 9.26
C GLN A 128 -9.17 5.41 10.31
N PRO A 129 -9.86 5.66 11.45
CA PRO A 129 -10.10 4.59 12.44
C PRO A 129 -10.90 3.40 11.89
N ARG A 130 -11.80 3.64 10.93
CA ARG A 130 -12.56 2.55 10.29
C ARG A 130 -11.76 1.81 9.23
N ILE A 131 -10.80 2.49 8.59
CA ILE A 131 -9.84 1.84 7.68
C ILE A 131 -8.92 0.93 8.49
N VAL A 132 -8.39 1.40 9.63
CA VAL A 132 -7.58 0.60 10.55
C VAL A 132 -8.34 -0.64 11.00
N ALA A 133 -9.60 -0.50 11.43
CA ALA A 133 -10.42 -1.65 11.83
C ALA A 133 -10.56 -2.68 10.70
N ALA A 134 -10.75 -2.25 9.45
CA ALA A 134 -10.81 -3.16 8.31
C ALA A 134 -9.49 -3.87 8.03
N PHE A 135 -8.35 -3.19 8.23
CA PHE A 135 -7.03 -3.80 8.10
C PHE A 135 -6.76 -4.82 9.21
N VAL A 136 -7.17 -4.53 10.44
CA VAL A 136 -7.07 -5.46 11.57
C VAL A 136 -7.90 -6.71 11.30
N THR A 137 -9.16 -6.56 10.88
CA THR A 137 -10.01 -7.71 10.52
C THR A 137 -9.39 -8.54 9.41
N HIS A 138 -8.84 -7.91 8.37
CA HIS A 138 -8.15 -8.64 7.30
C HIS A 138 -6.93 -9.41 7.82
N ILE A 139 -6.13 -8.83 8.73
CA ILE A 139 -4.99 -9.54 9.35
C ILE A 139 -5.47 -10.67 10.26
N GLU A 140 -6.53 -10.49 11.05
CA GLU A 140 -7.13 -11.56 11.85
C GLU A 140 -7.55 -12.75 10.98
N GLU A 141 -8.19 -12.47 9.84
CA GLU A 141 -8.68 -13.49 8.92
C GLU A 141 -7.56 -14.22 8.16
N THR A 142 -6.41 -13.55 7.93
CA THR A 142 -5.34 -14.07 7.05
C THR A 142 -4.06 -14.46 7.78
N GLY A 143 -3.79 -13.91 8.96
CA GLY A 143 -2.54 -14.14 9.71
C GLY A 143 -2.52 -15.43 10.53
N GLY A 144 -3.61 -16.22 10.53
CA GLY A 144 -3.71 -17.45 11.32
C GLY A 144 -3.57 -17.22 12.83
N LEU A 145 -3.98 -16.03 13.31
CA LEU A 145 -3.82 -15.57 14.69
C LEU A 145 -4.95 -16.10 15.59
N ASP A 146 -5.01 -17.41 15.82
CA ASP A 146 -5.86 -18.04 16.85
C ASP A 146 -5.30 -17.82 18.28
#